data_AF-A0A7C1FZI0-F1
#
_entry.id   AF-A0A7C1FZI0-F1
#
_cell.length_a   1.000
_cell.length_b   1.000
_cell.length_c   1.000
_cell.angle_alpha   90.00
_cell.angle_beta   90.00
_cell.angle_gamma   90.00
#
_symmetry.space_group_name_H-M   'P 1'
#
loop_
_entity.id
_entity.type
_entity.pdbx_description
1 polymer ?
#
loop_
_entity_poly.entity_id
_entity_poly.type
_entity_poly.pdbx_seq_one_letter_code
_entity_poly.pdbx_strand_id
1 'polypeptide(L)' 'FAPGNNAISFIDEHDEVVIEGIGGRMGRSMGDIPGVRYKVIKVNGVSLSELIKGKIEKPMRR' A
#
# COMPACT_ATOMS: atom_id res chain seq x y z
N PHE A 1 0.11 6.45 1.61
CA PHE A 1 -1.33 6.04 1.64
C PHE A 1 -1.43 4.55 1.37
N ALA A 2 -2.24 3.81 2.12
CA ALA A 2 -2.52 2.40 1.88
C ALA A 2 -3.91 2.27 1.22
N PRO A 3 -3.99 1.98 -0.09
CA PRO A 3 -5.26 1.92 -0.80
C PRO A 3 -6.04 0.65 -0.49
N GLY A 4 -7.37 0.79 -0.35
CA GLY A 4 -8.31 -0.32 -0.15
C GLY A 4 -8.80 -0.45 1.29
N ASN A 5 -9.92 -1.15 1.46
CA ASN A 5 -10.55 -1.28 2.77
C ASN A 5 -9.66 -2.07 3.73
N ASN A 6 -9.45 -1.55 4.93
CA ASN A 6 -8.61 -2.14 5.97
C ASN A 6 -7.17 -2.48 5.52
N ALA A 7 -6.65 -1.81 4.47
CA ALA A 7 -5.33 -2.12 3.93
C ALA A 7 -4.19 -1.94 4.95
N ILE A 8 -4.35 -1.02 5.89
CA ILE A 8 -3.33 -0.69 6.88
C ILE A 8 -3.08 -1.84 7.87
N SER A 9 -4.07 -2.71 8.12
CA SER A 9 -3.90 -3.84 9.05
C SER A 9 -2.98 -4.94 8.52
N PHE A 10 -2.57 -4.87 7.26
CA PHE A 10 -1.63 -5.81 6.65
C PHE A 10 -0.18 -5.30 6.69
N ILE A 11 0.03 -4.07 7.14
CA ILE A 11 1.34 -3.40 7.19
C ILE A 11 1.72 -3.26 8.67
N ASP A 12 2.78 -3.96 9.06
CA ASP A 12 3.32 -3.89 10.41
C ASP A 12 4.55 -2.96 10.44
N GLU A 13 4.93 -2.53 11.64
CA GLU A 13 6.20 -1.84 11.83
C GLU A 13 7.36 -2.73 11.34
N HIS A 14 8.36 -2.12 10.69
CA HIS A 14 9.52 -2.80 10.09
C HIS A 14 9.27 -3.67 8.85
N ASP A 15 8.08 -3.63 8.26
CA ASP A 15 7.86 -4.21 6.94
C ASP A 15 8.57 -3.45 5.82
N GLU A 16 9.00 -4.20 4.80
CA GLU A 16 9.46 -3.61 3.56
C GLU A 16 8.27 -3.35 2.64
N VAL A 17 8.08 -2.10 2.23
CA VAL A 17 6.98 -1.70 1.36
C VAL A 17 7.49 -1.16 0.03
N VAL A 18 6.80 -1.53 -1.05
CA VAL A 18 7.01 -0.92 -2.37
C VAL A 18 5.90 0.11 -2.58
N ILE A 19 6.30 1.31 -3.01
CA ILE A 19 5.40 2.43 -3.27
C ILE A 19 5.43 2.83 -4.75
N GLU A 20 4.33 3.42 -5.21
CA GLU A 20 4.27 4.09 -6.50
C GLU A 20 3.56 5.45 -6.37
N GLY A 21 3.67 6.29 -7.40
CA GLY A 21 2.94 7.55 -7.45
C GLY A 21 1.43 7.33 -7.41
N ILE A 22 0.71 8.16 -6.67
CA ILE A 22 -0.76 8.05 -6.53
C ILE A 22 -1.52 8.48 -7.80
N GLY A 23 -0.81 8.99 -8.82
CA GLY A 23 -1.39 9.41 -10.10
C GLY A 23 -1.95 10.84 -10.12
N GLY A 24 -1.59 11.68 -9.14
CA GLY A 24 -1.99 13.08 -9.15
C GLY A 24 -1.34 13.89 -10.27
N ARG A 25 -2.01 14.98 -10.68
CA ARG A 25 -1.56 15.84 -11.79
C ARG A 25 -0.13 16.33 -11.54
N MET A 26 0.75 16.11 -12.51
CA MET A 26 2.19 16.43 -12.41
C MET A 26 2.87 15.79 -11.18
N GLY A 27 2.49 14.56 -10.80
CA GLY A 27 3.07 13.86 -9.66
C GLY A 27 2.71 14.45 -8.29
N ARG A 28 1.66 15.27 -8.23
CA ARG A 28 1.15 15.87 -6.99
C ARG A 28 0.18 14.92 -6.27
N SER A 29 -0.45 15.42 -5.21
CA SER A 29 -1.56 14.75 -4.55
C SER A 29 -2.74 14.53 -5.50
N MET A 30 -3.52 13.48 -5.21
CA MET A 30 -4.69 13.09 -6.00
C MET A 30 -5.96 13.27 -5.15
N GLY A 31 -6.98 13.90 -5.74
CA GLY A 31 -8.29 14.07 -5.12
C GLY A 31 -8.27 14.90 -3.85
N ASP A 32 -8.92 14.38 -2.83
CA ASP A 32 -9.17 14.97 -1.51
C ASP A 32 -8.08 14.66 -0.47
N ILE A 33 -6.95 14.07 -0.88
CA ILE A 33 -5.86 13.69 0.02
C ILE A 33 -4.71 14.71 -0.10
N PRO A 34 -4.74 15.82 0.64
CA PRO A 34 -3.69 16.83 0.55
C PRO A 34 -2.35 16.28 1.04
N GLY A 35 -1.26 16.67 0.37
CA GLY A 35 0.11 16.35 0.80
C GLY A 35 0.60 14.93 0.51
N VAL A 36 -0.27 13.99 0.17
CA VAL A 36 0.14 12.60 -0.10
C VAL A 36 0.33 12.36 -1.60
N ARG A 37 1.55 11.95 -1.99
CA ARG A 37 1.92 11.73 -3.40
C ARG A 37 2.14 10.27 -3.77
N TYR A 38 2.22 9.39 -2.78
CA TYR A 38 2.56 7.99 -2.97
C TYR A 38 1.56 7.05 -2.29
N LYS A 39 1.36 5.89 -2.91
CA LYS A 39 0.55 4.80 -2.38
C LYS A 39 1.37 3.50 -2.30
N VAL A 40 1.03 2.64 -1.36
CA VAL A 40 1.64 1.31 -1.21
C VAL A 40 1.08 0.34 -2.24
N ILE A 41 1.94 -0.47 -2.87
CA ILE A 41 1.54 -1.52 -3.81
C ILE A 41 1.91 -2.92 -3.36
N LYS A 42 3.00 -3.07 -2.59
CA LYS A 42 3.45 -4.37 -2.05
C LYS A 42 3.95 -4.24 -0.63
N VAL A 43 3.83 -5.33 0.13
CA VAL A 43 4.31 -5.50 1.50
C VAL A 43 5.05 -6.83 1.57
N ASN A 44 6.33 -6.83 1.98
CA ASN A 44 7.21 -8.00 2.03
C ASN A 44 7.16 -8.88 0.76
N GLY A 45 7.17 -8.22 -0.41
CA GLY A 45 7.13 -8.89 -1.72
C GLY A 45 5.75 -9.30 -2.24
N VAL A 46 4.70 -9.23 -1.42
CA VAL A 46 3.32 -9.61 -1.80
C VAL A 46 2.50 -8.39 -2.18
N SER A 47 1.63 -8.51 -3.19
CA SER A 47 0.70 -7.47 -3.62
C SER A 47 -0.31 -7.12 -2.53
N LEU A 48 -0.37 -5.83 -2.16
CA LEU A 48 -1.33 -5.35 -1.16
C LEU A 48 -2.78 -5.65 -1.58
N SER A 49 -3.07 -5.57 -2.88
CA SER A 49 -4.40 -5.88 -3.41
C SER A 49 -4.80 -7.36 -3.28
N GLU A 50 -3.82 -8.27 -3.26
CA GLU A 50 -4.08 -9.70 -3.07
C GLU A 50 -4.27 -10.05 -1.60
N LEU A 51 -3.53 -9.38 -0.70
CA LEU A 51 -3.73 -9.45 0.74
C LEU A 51 -5.14 -8.99 1.13
N ILE A 52 -5.58 -7.82 0.63
CA ILE A 52 -6.92 -7.27 0.91
C ILE A 52 -8.03 -8.21 0.41
N LYS A 53 -7.81 -8.89 -0.73
CA LYS A 53 -8.77 -9.86 -1.27
C LYS A 53 -8.70 -11.23 -0.59
N GLY A 54 -7.76 -11.45 0.33
CA GLY A 54 -7.55 -12.73 1.00
C GLY A 54 -7.07 -13.85 0.07
N LYS A 55 -6.49 -13.49 -1.09
CA LYS A 55 -5.99 -14.49 -2.06
C LYS A 55 -4.65 -15.07 -1.66
N ILE A 56 -3.84 -14.27 -0.98
CA ILE A 56 -2.51 -14.61 -0.51
C ILE A 56 -2.42 -14.16 0.94
N GLU A 57 -1.73 -14.94 1.77
CA GLU A 57 -1.41 -14.55 3.14
C GLU A 57 -0.03 -13.89 3.19
N LYS A 58 0.13 -12.95 4.13
CA LYS A 58 1.40 -12.28 4.33
C LYS A 58 2.44 -13.31 4.82
N PRO A 59 3.62 -13.39 4.20
CA PRO A 59 4.68 -14.28 4.68
C PRO A 59 5.10 -13.83 6.09
N MET A 60 4.93 -14.71 7.07
CA MET A 60 5.44 -14.48 8.42
C MET A 60 6.97 -14.66 8.41
N ARG A 61 7.71 -13.64 8.81
CA ARG A 61 9.14 -13.78 9.10
C ARG A 61 9.26 -14.64 10.38
N ARG A 62 10.01 -15.75 10.31
CA ARG A 62 10.45 -16.52 11.49
C ARG A 62 11.66 -15.86 12.11
#